data_AF-A0A7K2NNN2-F1
#
_entry.id   AF-A0A7K2NNN2-F1
#
_cell.length_a   1.000
_cell.length_b   1.000
_cell.length_c   1.000
_cell.angle_alpha   90.00
_cell.angle_beta   90.00
_cell.angle_gamma   90.00
#
_symmetry.space_group_name_H-M   'P 1'
#
loop_
_entity.id
_entity.type
_entity.pdbx_description
1 polymer ?
#
loop_
_entity_poly.entity_id
_entity_poly.type
_entity_poly.pdbx_seq_one_letter_code
_entity_poly.pdbx_strand_id
1 'polypeptide(L)'
;MTTVHEGQGDLVLGALGSLGTRVDCAGFNRLDLEGPQVLWLVVSGAVDLFAVDAGEQGHWHHLGRLEAGSVLLGPVAGPQHTLVARPLRDCVVHRIGLRELYQSAPTQTWSYDAYGNPQYVPPTTSPLEYALALGVGRGLTVLFQAPMATERAGAPTDDDVFWMQVPPGSVQYGAVYGEEAAADLLMDPAL
;
A
#
# COMPACT_ATOMS: atom_id res chain seq x y z
N MET A 1 20.50 11.92 11.90
CA MET A 1 20.46 12.63 10.60
C MET A 1 21.06 11.69 9.57
N THR A 2 20.23 10.80 9.04
CA THR A 2 20.62 9.74 8.10
C THR A 2 20.22 10.19 6.71
N THR A 3 21.19 10.73 5.97
CA THR A 3 21.11 10.96 4.54
C THR A 3 21.10 9.61 3.84
N VAL A 4 19.91 9.11 3.50
CA VAL A 4 19.75 7.92 2.65
C VAL A 4 20.14 8.27 1.22
N HIS A 5 21.01 7.44 0.67
CA HIS A 5 21.70 7.55 -0.63
C HIS A 5 20.72 7.65 -1.81
N GLU A 6 20.86 8.69 -2.65
CA GLU A 6 20.21 8.85 -3.98
C GLU A 6 20.71 7.86 -5.06
N GLY A 7 21.10 6.64 -4.68
CA GLY A 7 21.71 5.66 -5.60
C GLY A 7 21.24 4.22 -5.44
N GLN A 8 20.35 3.93 -4.49
CA GLN A 8 19.74 2.63 -4.30
C GLN A 8 18.27 2.78 -4.67
N GLY A 9 17.77 1.94 -5.59
CA GLY A 9 16.41 2.10 -6.15
C GLY A 9 15.33 2.29 -5.09
N ASP A 10 14.19 2.86 -5.50
CA ASP A 10 13.08 3.22 -4.61
C ASP A 10 12.78 2.12 -3.58
N LEU A 11 12.77 2.49 -2.29
CA LEU A 11 12.66 1.55 -1.18
C LEU A 11 11.33 0.79 -1.18
N VAL A 12 10.25 1.42 -1.67
CA VAL A 12 8.93 0.80 -1.80
C VAL A 12 8.98 -0.25 -2.91
N LEU A 13 9.57 0.09 -4.06
CA LEU A 13 9.74 -0.86 -5.16
C LEU A 13 10.68 -2.01 -4.80
N GLY A 14 11.74 -1.75 -4.05
CA GLY A 14 12.68 -2.77 -3.58
C GLY A 14 12.04 -3.79 -2.62
N ALA A 15 11.07 -3.36 -1.80
CA ALA A 15 10.40 -4.22 -0.83
C ALA A 15 9.13 -4.88 -1.38
N LEU A 16 8.29 -4.13 -2.09
CA LEU A 16 6.95 -4.58 -2.49
C LEU A 16 6.86 -4.95 -3.98
N GLY A 17 7.85 -4.56 -4.80
CA GLY A 17 7.78 -4.69 -6.26
C GLY A 17 7.78 -6.14 -6.78
N SER A 18 8.10 -7.14 -5.96
CA SER A 18 7.98 -8.56 -6.32
C SER A 18 6.67 -9.21 -5.87
N LEU A 19 5.83 -8.50 -5.10
CA LEU A 19 4.59 -9.03 -4.55
C LEU A 19 3.42 -8.81 -5.50
N GLY A 20 2.35 -9.58 -5.29
CA GLY A 20 1.11 -9.45 -6.01
C GLY A 20 1.17 -9.90 -7.47
N THR A 21 0.06 -9.69 -8.16
CA THR A 21 -0.04 -9.97 -9.60
C THR A 21 0.27 -8.71 -10.40
N ARG A 22 1.20 -8.83 -11.35
CA ARG A 22 1.53 -7.75 -12.29
C ARG A 22 0.38 -7.50 -13.27
N VAL A 23 -0.05 -6.26 -13.39
CA VAL A 23 -1.04 -5.78 -14.35
C VAL A 23 -0.34 -4.81 -15.31
N ASP A 24 -0.20 -5.22 -16.56
CA ASP A 24 0.26 -4.33 -17.64
C ASP A 24 -0.93 -3.48 -18.09
N CYS A 25 -0.81 -2.16 -17.95
CA CYS A 25 -1.90 -1.25 -18.26
C CYS A 25 -1.86 -0.72 -19.70
N ALA A 26 -1.03 -1.30 -20.58
CA ALA A 26 -0.98 -0.94 -22.00
C ALA A 26 -2.39 -0.99 -22.63
N GLY A 27 -2.89 0.18 -23.06
CA GLY A 27 -4.19 0.32 -23.72
C GLY A 27 -5.39 0.46 -22.77
N PHE A 28 -5.20 0.41 -21.45
CA PHE A 28 -6.26 0.72 -20.50
C PHE A 28 -6.50 2.23 -20.38
N ASN A 29 -7.75 2.64 -20.46
CA ASN A 29 -8.20 4.00 -20.19
C ASN A 29 -8.86 4.15 -18.80
N ARG A 30 -9.07 3.00 -18.13
CA ARG A 30 -9.68 2.85 -16.82
C ARG A 30 -9.20 1.54 -16.20
N LEU A 31 -8.94 1.60 -14.90
CA LEU A 31 -8.67 0.47 -14.02
C LEU A 31 -9.58 0.62 -12.81
N ASP A 32 -10.47 -0.35 -12.61
CA ASP A 32 -11.30 -0.41 -11.40
C ASP A 32 -10.46 -0.96 -10.26
N LEU A 33 -10.35 -0.17 -9.18
CA LEU A 33 -9.58 -0.56 -8.03
C LEU A 33 -10.41 -1.53 -7.18
N GLU A 34 -9.95 -2.77 -7.09
CA GLU A 34 -10.59 -3.79 -6.26
C GLU A 34 -10.49 -3.44 -4.77
N GLY A 35 -11.43 -3.98 -3.99
CA GLY A 35 -11.82 -3.61 -2.63
C GLY A 35 -10.73 -3.46 -1.55
N PRO A 36 -11.11 -3.29 -0.28
CA PRO A 36 -10.18 -2.90 0.79
C PRO A 36 -9.11 -3.94 1.13
N GLN A 37 -9.28 -5.18 0.68
CA GLN A 37 -8.30 -6.26 0.85
C GLN A 37 -7.13 -6.22 -0.14
N VAL A 38 -7.12 -5.26 -1.07
CA VAL A 38 -6.09 -5.12 -2.11
C VAL A 38 -5.30 -3.84 -1.92
N LEU A 39 -3.97 -3.97 -2.00
CA LEU A 39 -3.02 -2.89 -2.16
C LEU A 39 -2.62 -2.78 -3.64
N TRP A 40 -2.73 -1.59 -4.19
CA TRP A 40 -2.31 -1.26 -5.53
C TRP A 40 -0.97 -0.52 -5.46
N LEU A 41 0.08 -1.11 -6.00
CA LEU A 41 1.40 -0.50 -6.13
C LEU A 41 1.62 -0.05 -7.57
N VAL A 42 2.02 1.20 -7.78
CA VAL A 42 2.51 1.65 -9.08
C VAL A 42 3.98 1.25 -9.20
N VAL A 43 4.30 0.34 -10.12
CA VAL A 43 5.67 -0.18 -10.31
C VAL A 43 6.44 0.63 -11.34
N SER A 44 5.76 1.06 -12.41
CA SER A 44 6.33 1.95 -13.42
C SER A 44 5.28 2.87 -14.00
N GLY A 45 5.73 4.01 -14.54
CA GLY A 45 4.86 5.03 -15.08
C GLY A 45 4.10 5.76 -13.97
N ALA A 46 2.85 6.11 -14.25
CA ALA A 46 1.97 6.78 -13.30
C ALA A 46 0.50 6.48 -13.61
N VAL A 47 -0.35 6.65 -12.59
CA VAL A 47 -1.81 6.57 -12.73
C VAL A 47 -2.45 7.86 -12.22
N ASP A 48 -3.41 8.38 -12.95
CA ASP A 48 -4.25 9.48 -12.45
C ASP A 48 -5.45 8.87 -11.71
N LEU A 49 -5.68 9.30 -10.47
CA LEU A 49 -6.74 8.81 -9.58
C LEU A 49 -7.98 9.69 -9.69
N PHE A 50 -9.16 9.07 -9.72
CA PHE A 50 -10.45 9.75 -9.79
C PHE A 50 -11.43 9.21 -8.77
N ALA A 51 -12.26 10.09 -8.21
CA ALA A 51 -13.50 9.72 -7.55
C ALA A 51 -14.64 9.73 -8.59
N VAL A 52 -15.43 8.66 -8.62
CA VAL A 52 -16.60 8.53 -9.49
C VAL A 52 -17.81 8.12 -8.67
N ASP A 53 -19.00 8.52 -9.10
CA ASP A 53 -20.25 8.07 -8.51
C ASP A 53 -20.35 6.53 -8.54
N ALA A 54 -20.83 5.92 -7.46
CA ALA A 54 -20.89 4.46 -7.32
C ALA A 54 -21.87 3.78 -8.30
N GLY A 55 -22.84 4.52 -8.84
CA GLY A 55 -23.71 4.05 -9.94
C GLY A 55 -23.12 4.27 -11.33
N GLU A 56 -21.87 4.72 -11.42
CA GLU A 56 -21.09 5.01 -12.64
C GLU A 56 -21.74 6.01 -13.60
N GLN A 57 -22.74 6.76 -13.13
CA GLN A 57 -23.53 7.71 -13.94
C GLN A 57 -23.06 9.16 -13.78
N GLY A 58 -22.03 9.41 -12.96
CA GLY A 58 -21.53 10.73 -12.61
C GLY A 58 -20.26 11.19 -13.32
N HIS A 59 -19.85 12.42 -13.05
CA HIS A 59 -18.59 12.98 -13.54
C HIS A 59 -17.39 12.38 -12.81
N TRP A 60 -16.26 12.27 -13.52
CA TRP A 60 -15.00 11.84 -12.92
C TRP A 60 -14.30 13.04 -12.30
N HIS A 61 -14.10 12.99 -10.98
CA HIS A 61 -13.40 14.02 -10.24
C HIS A 61 -11.93 13.62 -10.08
N HIS A 62 -11.03 14.32 -10.76
CA HIS A 62 -9.59 14.06 -10.65
C HIS A 62 -9.09 14.40 -9.25
N LEU A 63 -8.47 13.43 -8.58
CA LEU A 63 -7.93 13.56 -7.23
C LEU A 63 -6.43 13.90 -7.26
N GLY A 64 -5.69 13.32 -8.21
CA GLY A 64 -4.26 13.55 -8.35
C GLY A 64 -3.57 12.40 -9.07
N ARG A 65 -2.25 12.46 -9.12
CA ARG A 65 -1.40 11.48 -9.82
C ARG A 65 -0.58 10.69 -8.81
N LEU A 66 -0.57 9.37 -8.98
CA LEU A 66 0.30 8.44 -8.28
C LEU A 66 1.44 8.03 -9.20
N GLU A 67 2.67 8.13 -8.72
CA GLU A 67 3.89 7.77 -9.45
C GLU A 67 4.44 6.44 -8.95
N ALA A 68 5.48 5.93 -9.61
CA ALA A 68 6.14 4.70 -9.21
C ALA A 68 6.59 4.77 -7.73
N GLY A 69 6.31 3.70 -6.97
CA GLY A 69 6.54 3.65 -5.53
C GLY A 69 5.40 4.22 -4.67
N SER A 70 4.31 4.70 -5.28
CA SER A 70 3.06 4.99 -4.56
C SER A 70 2.26 3.70 -4.33
N VAL A 71 1.69 3.56 -3.13
CA VAL A 71 0.79 2.46 -2.75
C VAL A 71 -0.56 3.03 -2.32
N LEU A 72 -1.64 2.41 -2.78
CA LEU A 72 -3.01 2.79 -2.45
C LEU A 72 -3.82 1.57 -2.00
N LEU A 73 -4.56 1.71 -0.91
CA LEU A 73 -5.58 0.72 -0.54
C LEU A 73 -6.78 0.82 -1.46
N GLY A 74 -7.30 -0.33 -1.86
CA GLY A 74 -8.53 -0.43 -2.62
C GLY A 74 -9.72 0.24 -1.93
N PRO A 75 -10.68 0.79 -2.70
CA PRO A 75 -11.84 1.45 -2.14
C PRO A 75 -12.74 0.49 -1.35
N VAL A 76 -13.26 0.94 -0.22
CA VAL A 76 -14.39 0.28 0.45
C VAL A 76 -15.67 0.64 -0.32
N ALA A 77 -16.59 -0.32 -0.49
CA ALA A 77 -17.91 -0.02 -1.01
C ALA A 77 -18.62 1.01 -0.11
N GLY A 78 -18.71 2.25 -0.60
CA GLY A 78 -19.38 3.36 0.07
C GLY A 78 -20.70 3.75 -0.61
N PRO A 79 -21.52 4.59 0.04
CA PRO A 79 -22.86 4.89 -0.44
C PRO A 79 -22.93 5.85 -1.66
N GLN A 80 -21.83 6.53 -2.04
CA GLN A 80 -21.89 7.56 -3.08
C GLN A 80 -20.73 7.55 -4.08
N HIS A 81 -19.51 7.20 -3.70
CA HIS A 81 -18.36 7.28 -4.61
C HIS A 81 -17.41 6.08 -4.46
N THR A 82 -16.83 5.66 -5.58
CA THR A 82 -15.73 4.70 -5.65
C THR A 82 -14.50 5.34 -6.28
N LEU A 83 -13.34 4.70 -6.12
CA LEU A 83 -12.07 5.14 -6.68
C LEU A 83 -11.75 4.35 -7.95
N VAL A 84 -11.33 5.07 -8.98
CA VAL A 84 -10.88 4.49 -10.24
C VAL A 84 -9.57 5.12 -10.65
N ALA A 85 -8.69 4.31 -11.24
CA ALA A 85 -7.44 4.79 -11.78
C ALA A 85 -7.52 4.89 -13.30
N ARG A 86 -6.86 5.88 -13.87
CA ARG A 86 -6.57 5.97 -15.29
C ARG A 86 -5.06 5.78 -15.47
N PRO A 87 -4.62 4.62 -15.97
CA PRO A 87 -3.21 4.40 -16.26
C PRO A 87 -2.70 5.34 -17.35
N LEU A 88 -1.46 5.81 -17.20
CA LEU A 88 -0.75 6.57 -18.23
C LEU A 88 0.12 5.62 -19.07
N ARG A 89 0.92 6.19 -19.97
CA ARG A 89 1.79 5.40 -20.87
C ARG A 89 2.79 4.58 -20.06
N ASP A 90 3.02 3.35 -20.53
CA ASP A 90 3.99 2.39 -19.97
C ASP A 90 3.76 2.11 -18.46
N CYS A 91 2.49 2.25 -18.02
CA CYS A 91 2.11 2.04 -16.64
C CYS A 91 1.99 0.55 -16.34
N VAL A 92 2.64 0.15 -15.25
CA VAL A 92 2.51 -1.19 -14.67
C VAL A 92 2.14 -1.02 -13.22
N VAL A 93 1.11 -1.72 -12.80
CA VAL A 93 0.69 -1.77 -11.40
C VAL A 93 0.72 -3.20 -10.89
N HIS A 94 0.97 -3.38 -9.60
CA HIS A 94 0.84 -4.67 -8.94
C HIS A 94 -0.40 -4.66 -8.05
N ARG A 95 -1.20 -5.72 -8.18
CA ARG A 95 -2.35 -6.02 -7.35
C ARG A 95 -1.91 -6.96 -6.23
N ILE A 96 -1.66 -6.43 -5.04
CA ILE A 96 -1.13 -7.16 -3.88
C ILE A 96 -2.29 -7.43 -2.92
N GLY A 97 -2.55 -8.70 -2.58
CA GLY A 97 -3.50 -9.01 -1.51
C GLY A 97 -2.91 -8.66 -0.15
N LEU A 98 -3.69 -8.08 0.77
CA LEU A 98 -3.21 -7.77 2.13
C LEU A 98 -2.66 -9.00 2.87
N ARG A 99 -3.19 -10.19 2.56
CA ARG A 99 -2.68 -11.48 3.02
C ARG A 99 -1.19 -11.72 2.72
N GLU A 100 -0.68 -11.17 1.62
CA GLU A 100 0.73 -11.30 1.22
C GLU A 100 1.65 -10.45 2.11
N LEU A 101 1.07 -9.59 2.94
CA LEU A 101 1.75 -8.73 3.92
C LEU A 101 1.35 -9.05 5.37
N TYR A 102 0.56 -10.11 5.57
CA TYR A 102 0.09 -10.54 6.87
C TYR A 102 0.62 -11.94 7.20
N GLN A 103 1.47 -12.00 8.21
CA GLN A 103 1.79 -13.21 8.94
C GLN A 103 1.60 -12.90 10.43
N SER A 104 1.12 -13.88 11.21
CA SER A 104 1.05 -13.71 12.67
C SER A 104 2.46 -13.52 13.22
N ALA A 105 2.83 -12.28 13.48
CA ALA A 105 4.11 -11.99 14.09
C ALA A 105 4.11 -12.51 15.53
N PRO A 106 5.09 -13.32 15.94
CA PRO A 106 5.29 -13.60 17.34
C PRO A 106 5.69 -12.28 18.01
N THR A 107 4.73 -11.60 18.61
CA THR A 107 4.93 -10.44 19.49
C THR A 107 5.48 -10.92 20.84
N GLN A 108 6.52 -11.77 20.81
CA GLN A 108 7.24 -12.16 21.99
C GLN A 108 8.08 -10.97 22.45
N THR A 109 7.42 -10.13 23.23
CA THR A 109 7.97 -8.99 23.95
C THR A 109 8.97 -9.43 25.04
N TRP A 110 9.05 -10.73 25.30
CA TRP A 110 9.88 -11.36 26.31
C TRP A 110 10.70 -12.49 25.69
N SER A 111 12.00 -12.49 25.99
CA SER A 111 12.94 -13.57 25.71
C SER A 111 13.56 -14.06 27.01
N TYR A 112 14.31 -15.16 26.98
CA TYR A 112 15.05 -15.66 28.14
C TYR A 112 16.54 -15.69 27.83
N ASP A 113 17.38 -15.21 28.75
CA ASP A 113 18.83 -15.32 28.62
C ASP A 113 19.33 -16.77 28.80
N ALA A 114 20.65 -16.98 28.67
CA ALA A 114 21.26 -18.30 28.85
C ALA A 114 21.07 -18.91 30.25
N TYR A 115 20.57 -18.13 31.22
CA TYR A 115 20.30 -18.53 32.59
C TYR A 115 18.79 -18.60 32.90
N GLY A 116 17.93 -18.37 31.91
CA GLY A 116 16.48 -18.43 32.07
C GLY A 116 15.85 -17.18 32.70
N ASN A 117 16.55 -16.04 32.73
CA ASN A 117 15.96 -14.79 33.21
C ASN A 117 15.16 -14.12 32.09
N PRO A 118 13.93 -13.64 32.36
CA PRO A 118 13.13 -12.94 31.36
C PRO A 118 13.77 -11.59 31.01
N GLN A 119 13.95 -11.31 29.73
CA GLN A 119 14.46 -10.07 29.18
C GLN A 119 13.43 -9.47 28.21
N TYR A 120 13.07 -8.21 28.44
CA TYR A 120 12.22 -7.44 27.54
C TYR A 120 12.98 -7.12 26.25
N VAL A 121 12.41 -7.49 25.10
CA VAL A 121 12.95 -7.16 23.79
C VAL A 121 11.96 -6.23 23.09
N PRO A 122 12.26 -4.92 22.97
CA PRO A 122 11.39 -4.01 22.24
C PRO A 122 11.36 -4.43 20.76
N PRO A 123 10.17 -4.47 20.14
CA PRO A 123 10.08 -4.80 18.72
C PRO A 123 10.71 -3.68 17.89
N THR A 124 11.59 -4.05 16.95
CA THR A 124 12.32 -3.12 16.08
C THR A 124 11.61 -2.96 14.75
N THR A 125 11.44 -1.72 14.28
CA THR A 125 10.84 -1.44 12.97
C THR A 125 11.64 -2.09 11.84
N SER A 126 10.97 -2.82 10.95
CA SER A 126 11.59 -3.49 9.82
C SER A 126 11.66 -2.58 8.56
N PRO A 127 12.58 -2.83 7.62
CA PRO A 127 12.61 -2.11 6.34
C PRO A 127 11.31 -2.25 5.54
N LEU A 128 10.61 -3.39 5.67
CA LEU A 128 9.33 -3.63 5.03
C LEU A 128 8.22 -2.73 5.59
N GLU A 129 8.18 -2.53 6.91
CA GLU A 129 7.24 -1.61 7.56
C GLU A 129 7.48 -0.16 7.14
N TYR A 130 8.75 0.25 7.02
CA TYR A 130 9.11 1.58 6.51
C TYR A 130 8.65 1.76 5.06
N ALA A 131 8.91 0.78 4.20
CA ALA A 131 8.50 0.80 2.80
C ALA A 131 6.97 0.87 2.65
N LEU A 132 6.23 0.11 3.46
CA LEU A 132 4.76 0.18 3.49
C LEU A 132 4.28 1.57 3.92
N ALA A 133 4.82 2.10 5.02
CA ALA A 133 4.44 3.43 5.53
C ALA A 133 4.71 4.54 4.51
N LEU A 134 5.87 4.50 3.84
CA LEU A 134 6.27 5.46 2.81
C LEU A 134 5.35 5.37 1.58
N GLY A 135 5.13 4.16 1.05
CA GLY A 135 4.29 3.95 -0.12
C GLY A 135 2.84 4.37 0.10
N VAL A 136 2.25 3.98 1.24
CA VAL A 136 0.88 4.35 1.62
C VAL A 136 0.79 5.85 1.89
N GLY A 137 1.79 6.43 2.54
CA GLY A 137 1.83 7.85 2.81
C GLY A 137 1.85 8.70 1.54
N ARG A 138 2.62 8.30 0.51
CA ARG A 138 2.61 8.95 -0.82
C ARG A 138 1.21 8.92 -1.45
N GLY A 139 0.50 7.79 -1.35
CA GLY A 139 -0.87 7.67 -1.85
C GLY A 139 -1.88 8.52 -1.07
N LEU A 140 -1.77 8.52 0.26
CA LEU A 140 -2.64 9.31 1.14
C LEU A 140 -2.43 10.82 0.96
N THR A 141 -1.20 11.28 0.73
CA THR A 141 -0.95 12.70 0.43
C THR A 141 -1.75 13.14 -0.79
N VAL A 142 -1.81 12.32 -1.86
CA VAL A 142 -2.63 12.64 -3.04
C VAL A 142 -4.12 12.75 -2.68
N LEU A 143 -4.65 11.82 -1.89
CA LEU A 143 -6.06 11.84 -1.47
C LEU A 143 -6.40 13.05 -0.59
N PHE A 144 -5.51 13.43 0.35
CA PHE A 144 -5.77 14.53 1.26
C PHE A 144 -5.54 15.92 0.64
N GLN A 145 -4.67 16.01 -0.37
CA GLN A 145 -4.47 17.26 -1.11
C GLN A 145 -5.57 17.51 -2.14
N ALA A 146 -6.25 16.47 -2.63
CA ALA A 146 -7.33 16.59 -3.62
C ALA A 146 -8.41 17.65 -3.29
N PRO A 147 -9.00 17.70 -2.08
CA PRO A 147 -10.00 18.74 -1.73
C PRO A 147 -9.42 20.14 -1.51
N MET A 148 -8.09 20.27 -1.33
CA MET A 148 -7.39 21.53 -1.05
C MET A 148 -6.73 22.13 -2.31
N ALA A 149 -6.59 21.34 -3.38
CA ALA A 149 -5.85 21.72 -4.57
C ALA A 149 -6.60 22.77 -5.41
N THR A 150 -6.13 24.02 -5.36
CA THR A 150 -6.37 25.02 -6.40
C THR A 150 -5.39 24.77 -7.55
N GLU A 151 -5.85 24.15 -8.65
CA GLU A 151 -5.12 23.88 -9.90
C GLU A 151 -3.76 23.15 -9.77
N ARG A 152 -3.75 21.85 -10.13
CA ARG A 152 -2.57 21.00 -10.40
C ARG A 152 -1.38 21.22 -9.44
N ALA A 153 -1.54 20.78 -8.20
CA ALA A 153 -0.40 20.54 -7.32
C ALA A 153 0.55 19.52 -7.96
N GLY A 154 1.87 19.74 -7.82
CA GLY A 154 2.90 18.81 -8.29
C GLY A 154 2.88 17.48 -7.54
N ALA A 155 3.65 16.49 -8.01
CA ALA A 155 3.83 15.24 -7.30
C ALA A 155 4.44 15.50 -5.90
N PRO A 156 3.91 14.89 -4.82
CA PRO A 156 4.42 15.11 -3.48
C PRO A 156 5.85 14.60 -3.35
N THR A 157 6.71 15.35 -2.67
CA THR A 157 8.06 14.90 -2.30
C THR A 157 8.01 14.04 -1.03
N ASP A 158 9.09 13.31 -0.71
CA ASP A 158 9.13 12.47 0.49
C ASP A 158 8.96 13.28 1.80
N ASP A 159 9.26 14.58 1.78
CA ASP A 159 9.02 15.50 2.91
C ASP A 159 7.53 15.88 3.07
N ASP A 160 6.72 15.73 2.01
CA ASP A 160 5.28 16.00 1.97
C ASP A 160 4.43 14.76 2.30
N VAL A 161 5.08 13.64 2.60
CA VAL A 161 4.42 12.35 2.83
C VAL A 161 3.67 12.36 4.17
N PHE A 162 2.39 11.97 4.11
CA PHE A 162 1.61 11.73 5.31
C PHE A 162 2.01 10.39 5.94
N TRP A 163 2.90 10.42 6.92
CA TRP A 163 3.40 9.21 7.58
C TRP A 163 2.33 8.51 8.43
N MET A 164 2.01 7.27 8.06
CA MET A 164 1.22 6.37 8.89
C MET A 164 2.11 5.68 9.93
N GLN A 165 1.61 5.53 11.16
CA GLN A 165 2.27 4.70 12.17
C GLN A 165 2.03 3.22 11.84
N VAL A 166 3.11 2.50 11.52
CA VAL A 166 3.10 1.04 11.33
C VAL A 166 3.76 0.41 12.56
N PRO A 167 3.01 -0.33 13.39
CA PRO A 167 3.58 -0.96 14.58
C PRO A 167 4.73 -1.93 14.22
N PRO A 168 5.84 -1.91 14.96
CA PRO A 168 6.92 -2.86 14.74
C PRO A 168 6.44 -4.31 14.79
N GLY A 169 6.82 -5.11 13.79
CA GLY A 169 6.43 -6.49 13.61
C GLY A 169 5.08 -6.69 12.93
N SER A 170 4.29 -5.65 12.62
CA SER A 170 2.94 -5.83 12.08
C SER A 170 2.88 -6.17 10.58
N VAL A 171 4.02 -6.10 9.87
CA VAL A 171 4.09 -6.34 8.42
C VAL A 171 5.20 -7.34 8.14
N GLN A 172 4.85 -8.45 7.52
CA GLN A 172 5.77 -9.51 7.15
C GLN A 172 5.34 -10.11 5.81
N TYR A 173 6.27 -10.64 5.03
CA TYR A 173 5.92 -11.36 3.81
C TYR A 173 5.10 -12.60 4.16
N GLY A 174 3.83 -12.60 3.76
CA GLY A 174 2.91 -13.72 3.95
C GLY A 174 3.00 -14.74 2.81
N ALA A 175 2.39 -15.90 3.01
CA ALA A 175 2.28 -16.94 1.99
C ALA A 175 1.02 -16.77 1.13
N VAL A 176 1.14 -16.97 -0.18
CA VAL A 176 0.01 -16.94 -1.12
C VAL A 176 -0.94 -18.15 -0.91
N TYR A 177 -0.41 -19.26 -0.39
CA TYR A 177 -1.16 -20.47 -0.04
C TYR A 177 -0.71 -20.93 1.36
N GLY A 178 -1.59 -20.87 2.36
CA GLY A 178 -1.34 -21.26 3.75
C GLY A 178 -2.63 -21.20 4.58
N GLU A 179 -2.62 -21.74 5.81
CA GLU A 179 -3.80 -21.66 6.70
C GLU A 179 -4.17 -20.21 7.04
N GLU A 180 -3.22 -19.26 7.03
CA GLU A 180 -3.51 -17.84 7.17
C GLU A 180 -4.37 -17.27 6.01
N ALA A 181 -4.43 -17.93 4.85
CA ALA A 181 -5.33 -17.55 3.76
C ALA A 181 -6.81 -17.81 4.09
N ALA A 182 -7.09 -18.62 5.13
CA ALA A 182 -8.43 -18.84 5.65
C ALA A 182 -9.02 -17.59 6.29
N ALA A 183 -8.22 -16.61 6.73
CA ALA A 183 -8.71 -15.37 7.34
C ALA A 183 -9.39 -14.39 6.36
N ASP A 184 -9.17 -14.58 5.04
CA ASP A 184 -9.86 -13.81 3.99
C ASP A 184 -11.20 -14.46 3.59
N LEU A 185 -11.43 -15.70 4.01
CA LEU A 185 -12.77 -16.26 4.14
C LEU A 185 -13.20 -15.91 5.57
N LEU A 186 -14.44 -15.54 5.83
CA LEU A 186 -14.93 -15.38 7.21
C LEU A 186 -15.12 -16.78 7.86
N MET A 187 -14.08 -17.61 7.82
CA MET A 187 -14.05 -18.96 8.34
C MET A 187 -13.02 -18.99 9.47
N ASP A 188 -13.50 -19.36 10.66
CA ASP A 188 -12.64 -19.69 11.78
C ASP A 188 -11.73 -20.86 11.36
N PRO A 189 -10.39 -20.74 11.42
CA PRO A 189 -9.49 -21.84 11.08
C PRO A 189 -9.62 -23.04 12.03
N ALA A 190 -10.37 -22.92 13.14
CA ALA A 190 -10.59 -23.98 14.12
C ALA A 190 -11.90 -24.78 13.92
N LEU A 191 -12.57 -24.68 12.76
CA LEU A 191 -13.84 -25.37 12.46
C LEU A 191 -13.73 -26.37 11.31
#